data_AF-L0MBN2-F1
#
_entry.id   AF-L0MBN2-F1
#
_cell.length_a   1.000
_cell.length_b   1.000
_cell.length_c   1.000
_cell.angle_alpha   90.00
_cell.angle_beta   90.00
_cell.angle_gamma   90.00
#
_symmetry.space_group_name_H-M   'P 1'
#
loop_
_entity.id
_entity.type
_entity.pdbx_description
1 polymer ?
#
loop_
_entity_poly.entity_id
_entity_poly.type
_entity_poly.pdbx_seq_one_letter_code
_entity_poly.pdbx_strand_id
1 'polypeptide(L)'
;MAWNQPGNNGQDRDPWGSSNNNGGNSGGNKGGRDQGPPDLDDIFRKLSKKLSGLGGGKGSNGNNSGGGAGFSGRIIGIAAVAVVVIWAASGFYTIKEAERGVVTRFGKFSHLVQPGLNWKPTFIDEVKPVNVESVRELAASGVMLTSDENVVRVEMNVQYRVTDPEAYLFSVVNADDSLSQATDSALRGVIGKYSMDRILTEGRTVVRNDTQRMLEETVRPYKMGITLLDVNFQAARPPEEVKASFDDAIAARENEQQYIREAEAYANEVQPRANGQAQRLLEDAKAYKDRTVLEAQGEVARFAKLLPEYKSAPEITRERLYIETMEKVLSHTRKVLVNDKGNNLMVLPLEQMLRGQAGAASDSGNKDTSLIRLNPAPSTSGSNAGSKPQNSGSVMDQRRANAQRDDTTRVGRQ
;
A
#
# COMPACT_ATOMS: atom_id res chain seq x y z
N MET A 1 19.67 45.48 -10.01
CA MET A 1 19.91 45.16 -11.42
C MET A 1 18.55 45.25 -12.12
N ALA A 2 18.02 46.39 -12.59
CA ALA A 2 18.60 47.52 -13.33
C ALA A 2 19.42 47.05 -14.52
N TRP A 3 18.77 46.86 -15.68
CA TRP A 3 19.39 46.74 -17.01
C TRP A 3 18.32 47.10 -18.06
N ASN A 4 18.29 48.34 -18.56
CA ASN A 4 19.06 48.93 -19.67
C ASN A 4 18.47 48.66 -21.06
N GLN A 5 18.08 49.76 -21.72
CA GLN A 5 18.11 49.92 -23.17
C GLN A 5 19.58 49.83 -23.67
N PRO A 6 19.78 49.32 -24.89
CA PRO A 6 20.01 50.20 -26.05
C PRO A 6 19.18 49.71 -27.26
N GLY A 7 18.61 50.56 -28.11
CA GLY A 7 19.30 51.51 -28.96
C GLY A 7 19.57 50.86 -30.32
N ASN A 8 18.80 51.22 -31.36
CA ASN A 8 19.30 51.71 -32.67
C ASN A 8 18.33 51.39 -33.83
N ASN A 9 17.93 52.48 -34.49
CA ASN A 9 17.58 52.72 -35.89
C ASN A 9 17.53 51.53 -36.86
N GLY A 10 16.44 51.49 -37.62
CA GLY A 10 16.44 50.88 -38.94
C GLY A 10 15.03 50.56 -39.39
N GLN A 11 14.58 51.33 -40.38
CA GLN A 11 13.46 51.09 -41.28
C GLN A 11 12.79 49.71 -41.21
N ASP A 12 11.47 49.67 -41.05
CA ASP A 12 10.55 49.14 -42.07
C ASP A 12 9.10 49.25 -41.56
N ARG A 13 8.33 50.20 -42.10
CA ARG A 13 7.26 49.97 -43.08
C ARG A 13 6.01 49.37 -42.47
N ASP A 14 5.20 50.23 -41.85
CA ASP A 14 3.77 49.99 -41.77
C ASP A 14 3.15 50.21 -43.17
N PRO A 15 2.47 49.20 -43.72
CA PRO A 15 1.71 49.34 -44.94
C PRO A 15 0.37 49.97 -44.53
N TRP A 16 -0.15 50.94 -45.28
CA TRP A 16 -1.49 51.55 -45.08
C TRP A 16 -1.57 52.85 -44.25
N GLY A 17 -0.63 53.78 -44.47
CA GLY A 17 -0.73 55.17 -44.01
C GLY A 17 -0.74 56.17 -45.16
N SER A 18 -1.85 56.89 -45.32
CA SER A 18 -2.19 57.89 -46.33
C SER A 18 -1.14 59.02 -46.50
N SER A 19 -0.64 59.20 -47.73
CA SER A 19 0.08 60.41 -48.17
C SER A 19 -0.91 61.36 -48.85
N ASN A 20 -1.14 62.50 -48.20
CA ASN A 20 -1.66 63.70 -48.83
C ASN A 20 -0.52 64.35 -49.63
N ASN A 21 -0.67 64.45 -50.94
CA ASN A 21 0.18 65.31 -51.77
C ASN A 21 -0.72 66.30 -52.53
N ASN A 22 -0.53 67.59 -52.28
CA ASN A 22 -1.09 68.65 -53.12
C ASN A 22 0.08 69.38 -53.77
N GLY A 23 0.23 69.18 -55.08
CA GLY A 23 1.19 69.90 -55.89
C GLY A 23 1.13 69.48 -57.35
N GLY A 24 0.74 70.42 -58.21
CA GLY A 24 1.32 70.53 -59.56
C GLY A 24 0.56 69.88 -60.72
N ASN A 25 -0.28 70.71 -61.35
CA ASN A 25 -0.34 71.05 -62.79
C ASN A 25 0.11 70.03 -63.88
N SER A 26 -0.72 70.02 -64.94
CA SER A 26 -0.37 69.91 -66.37
C SER A 26 -0.63 68.55 -67.06
N GLY A 27 -1.54 68.60 -68.04
CA GLY A 27 -1.25 68.04 -69.37
C GLY A 27 -1.97 66.75 -69.77
N GLY A 28 -2.99 66.89 -70.62
CA GLY A 28 -3.00 66.23 -71.94
C GLY A 28 -3.39 64.75 -72.06
N ASN A 29 -4.65 64.53 -72.42
CA ASN A 29 -5.11 63.78 -73.60
C ASN A 29 -4.65 62.32 -73.84
N LYS A 30 -5.57 61.34 -73.66
CA LYS A 30 -6.00 60.36 -74.70
C LYS A 30 -6.91 59.27 -74.12
N GLY A 31 -7.96 58.93 -74.86
CA GLY A 31 -8.94 57.90 -74.49
C GLY A 31 -8.46 56.46 -74.66
N GLY A 32 -9.27 55.53 -74.14
CA GLY A 32 -9.13 54.09 -74.37
C GLY A 32 -9.85 53.23 -73.34
N ARG A 33 -11.06 52.78 -73.71
CA ARG A 33 -11.75 51.49 -73.40
C ARG A 33 -11.50 50.76 -72.08
N ASP A 34 -12.60 50.64 -71.33
CA ASP A 34 -13.16 49.45 -70.68
C ASP A 34 -12.29 48.18 -70.56
N GLN A 35 -11.93 47.84 -69.32
CA GLN A 35 -12.22 46.54 -68.66
C GLN A 35 -11.63 46.51 -67.24
N GLY A 36 -12.45 46.88 -66.26
CA GLY A 36 -12.25 46.57 -64.84
C GLY A 36 -13.14 45.37 -64.43
N PRO A 37 -12.72 44.55 -63.45
CA PRO A 37 -13.36 43.28 -63.10
C PRO A 37 -14.81 43.46 -62.60
N PRO A 38 -15.65 42.42 -62.74
CA PRO A 38 -17.10 42.52 -62.58
C PRO A 38 -17.49 43.03 -61.20
N ASP A 39 -18.16 44.19 -61.18
CA ASP A 39 -18.65 44.83 -59.97
C ASP A 39 -19.66 43.94 -59.24
N LEU A 40 -19.35 43.64 -57.98
CA LEU A 40 -20.26 43.01 -57.01
C LEU A 40 -21.57 43.80 -56.86
N ASP A 41 -21.56 45.09 -57.19
CA ASP A 41 -22.72 45.98 -57.24
C ASP A 41 -23.74 45.61 -58.32
N ASP A 42 -23.29 45.07 -59.45
CA ASP A 42 -24.19 44.63 -60.53
C ASP A 42 -24.86 43.30 -60.19
N ILE A 43 -24.16 42.45 -59.43
CA ILE A 43 -24.71 41.21 -58.87
C ILE A 43 -25.73 41.52 -57.78
N PHE A 44 -25.46 42.52 -56.92
CA PHE A 44 -26.37 42.99 -55.88
C PHE A 44 -27.62 43.69 -56.46
N ARG A 45 -27.46 44.47 -57.54
CA ARG A 45 -28.58 45.09 -58.26
C ARG A 45 -29.42 44.08 -59.05
N LYS A 46 -28.81 43.03 -59.60
CA LYS A 46 -29.56 41.93 -60.25
C LYS A 46 -30.27 41.05 -59.23
N LEU A 47 -29.70 40.81 -58.06
CA LEU A 47 -30.34 40.05 -56.98
C LEU A 47 -31.51 40.83 -56.35
N SER A 48 -31.34 42.12 -56.08
CA SER A 48 -32.41 42.99 -55.57
C SER A 48 -33.54 43.20 -56.59
N LYS A 49 -33.24 43.28 -57.90
CA LYS A 49 -34.28 43.29 -58.95
C LYS A 49 -35.02 41.97 -59.08
N LYS A 50 -34.35 40.81 -58.92
CA LYS A 50 -35.02 39.50 -58.93
C LYS A 50 -35.83 39.22 -57.67
N LEU A 51 -35.37 39.68 -56.51
CA LEU A 51 -36.09 39.57 -55.24
C LEU A 51 -37.29 40.52 -55.18
N SER A 52 -37.16 41.74 -55.73
CA SER A 52 -38.25 42.70 -55.93
C SER A 52 -39.34 42.15 -56.87
N GLY A 53 -38.97 41.29 -57.83
CA GLY A 53 -39.89 40.65 -58.77
C GLY A 53 -40.73 39.50 -58.19
N LEU A 54 -40.44 39.01 -56.98
CA LEU A 54 -41.12 37.85 -56.38
C LEU A 54 -42.19 38.22 -55.34
N GLY A 55 -42.39 39.51 -55.05
CA GLY A 55 -43.34 40.00 -54.03
C GLY A 55 -44.42 40.97 -54.54
N GLY A 56 -44.57 41.14 -55.85
CA GLY A 56 -45.46 42.13 -56.46
C GLY A 56 -46.70 41.51 -57.11
N GLY A 57 -47.71 41.19 -56.31
CA GLY A 57 -49.05 40.83 -56.79
C GLY A 57 -49.75 42.01 -57.48
N LYS A 58 -50.42 41.69 -58.59
CA LYS A 58 -51.02 42.55 -59.63
C LYS A 58 -52.39 43.12 -59.24
N GLY A 59 -52.66 44.39 -59.56
CA GLY A 59 -53.99 45.03 -59.54
C GLY A 59 -53.90 46.56 -59.66
N SER A 60 -54.01 47.12 -60.86
CA SER A 60 -55.21 47.73 -61.45
C SER A 60 -55.51 49.17 -61.00
N ASN A 61 -55.30 50.10 -61.95
CA ASN A 61 -56.08 51.29 -62.28
C ASN A 61 -56.90 51.98 -61.16
N GLY A 62 -56.57 53.24 -60.85
CA GLY A 62 -57.43 54.08 -60.01
C GLY A 62 -56.75 55.34 -59.49
N ASN A 63 -56.86 56.42 -60.25
CA ASN A 63 -56.53 57.79 -59.88
C ASN A 63 -57.44 58.28 -58.73
N ASN A 64 -56.91 58.57 -57.53
CA ASN A 64 -57.31 59.75 -56.75
C ASN A 64 -56.39 59.98 -55.52
N SER A 65 -56.02 61.24 -55.36
CA SER A 65 -55.66 61.98 -54.15
C SER A 65 -55.82 61.25 -52.80
N GLY A 66 -54.72 61.16 -52.07
CA GLY A 66 -54.68 60.74 -50.68
C GLY A 66 -53.24 60.69 -50.18
N GLY A 67 -52.72 61.83 -49.73
CA GLY A 67 -51.43 61.91 -49.04
C GLY A 67 -51.46 61.06 -47.77
N GLY A 68 -50.91 59.85 -47.86
CA GLY A 68 -50.78 58.91 -46.76
C GLY A 68 -49.41 58.23 -46.83
N ALA A 69 -48.59 58.47 -45.82
CA ALA A 69 -47.29 57.88 -45.51
C ALA A 69 -46.89 56.59 -46.27
N GLY A 70 -46.30 56.75 -47.47
CA GLY A 70 -45.64 55.68 -48.24
C GLY A 70 -44.24 55.29 -47.71
N PHE A 71 -43.84 55.81 -46.55
CA PHE A 71 -42.60 55.42 -45.85
C PHE A 71 -42.83 54.32 -44.80
N SER A 72 -44.08 53.98 -44.48
CA SER A 72 -44.39 52.96 -43.47
C SER A 72 -43.99 51.55 -43.94
N GLY A 73 -44.43 51.10 -45.12
CA GLY A 73 -44.18 49.72 -45.58
C GLY A 73 -42.72 49.37 -45.88
N ARG A 74 -41.92 50.31 -46.44
CA ARG A 74 -40.50 50.07 -46.75
C ARG A 74 -39.60 50.11 -45.51
N ILE A 75 -39.86 51.02 -44.57
CA ILE A 75 -39.11 51.09 -43.32
C ILE A 75 -39.48 49.90 -42.43
N ILE A 76 -40.76 49.50 -42.38
CA ILE A 76 -41.20 48.27 -41.69
C ILE A 76 -40.56 47.03 -42.30
N GLY A 77 -40.47 46.94 -43.64
CA GLY A 77 -39.81 45.83 -44.32
C GLY A 77 -38.31 45.73 -44.02
N ILE A 78 -37.59 46.86 -44.04
CA ILE A 78 -36.16 46.90 -43.71
C ILE A 78 -35.93 46.60 -42.22
N ALA A 79 -36.77 47.12 -41.33
CA ALA A 79 -36.70 46.82 -39.91
C ALA A 79 -36.97 45.34 -39.62
N ALA A 80 -37.97 44.73 -40.27
CA ALA A 80 -38.25 43.30 -40.14
C ALA A 80 -37.06 42.44 -40.61
N VAL A 81 -36.43 42.80 -41.74
CA VAL A 81 -35.23 42.11 -42.21
C VAL A 81 -34.07 42.27 -41.22
N ALA A 82 -33.84 43.49 -40.69
CA ALA A 82 -32.80 43.72 -39.71
C ALA A 82 -33.01 42.90 -38.42
N VAL A 83 -34.25 42.81 -37.93
CA VAL A 83 -34.62 41.96 -36.78
C VAL A 83 -34.34 40.48 -37.06
N VAL A 84 -34.69 39.98 -38.25
CA VAL A 84 -34.40 38.59 -38.63
C VAL A 84 -32.90 38.31 -38.73
N VAL A 85 -32.11 39.25 -39.25
CA VAL A 85 -30.65 39.12 -39.33
C VAL A 85 -30.02 39.15 -37.93
N ILE A 86 -30.45 40.06 -37.05
CA ILE A 86 -29.99 40.10 -35.66
C ILE A 86 -30.39 38.81 -34.93
N TRP A 87 -31.61 38.31 -35.14
CA TRP A 87 -32.07 37.06 -34.57
C TRP A 87 -31.22 35.86 -35.05
N ALA A 88 -30.96 35.77 -36.36
CA ALA A 88 -30.11 34.74 -36.94
C ALA A 88 -28.66 34.82 -36.43
N ALA A 89 -28.08 36.02 -36.33
CA ALA A 89 -26.73 36.21 -35.80
C ALA A 89 -26.66 35.89 -34.30
N SER A 90 -27.73 36.17 -33.54
CA SER A 90 -27.81 35.87 -32.10
C SER A 90 -27.90 34.37 -31.78
N GLY A 91 -28.25 33.55 -32.77
CA GLY A 91 -28.48 32.12 -32.60
C GLY A 91 -27.21 31.27 -32.57
N PHE A 92 -26.05 31.82 -32.90
CA PHE A 92 -24.79 31.08 -32.88
C PHE A 92 -24.26 30.88 -31.46
N TYR A 93 -23.89 29.66 -31.13
CA TYR A 93 -23.27 29.29 -29.86
C TYR A 93 -22.27 28.17 -30.08
N THR A 94 -21.32 28.03 -29.16
CA THR A 94 -20.28 27.00 -29.22
C THR A 94 -20.44 26.03 -28.05
N ILE A 95 -20.24 24.74 -28.33
CA ILE A 95 -20.15 23.68 -27.31
C ILE A 95 -18.71 23.18 -27.27
N LYS A 96 -18.15 23.01 -26.07
CA LYS A 96 -16.79 22.49 -25.87
C LYS A 96 -16.71 21.00 -26.23
N GLU A 97 -15.52 20.52 -26.55
CA GLU A 97 -15.27 19.12 -26.91
C GLU A 97 -15.72 18.11 -25.84
N ALA A 98 -15.48 18.42 -24.57
CA ALA A 98 -15.88 17.60 -23.43
C ALA A 98 -17.39 17.67 -23.07
N GLU A 99 -18.13 18.59 -23.70
CA GLU A 99 -19.55 18.85 -23.41
C GLU A 99 -20.45 18.38 -24.56
N ARG A 100 -21.64 17.90 -24.23
CA ARG A 100 -22.71 17.68 -25.21
C ARG A 100 -23.88 18.59 -24.90
N GLY A 101 -24.39 19.24 -25.94
CA GLY A 101 -25.57 20.11 -25.81
C GLY A 101 -26.83 19.28 -25.85
N VAL A 102 -27.62 19.32 -24.78
CA VAL A 102 -28.98 18.79 -24.79
C VAL A 102 -29.92 19.93 -25.17
N VAL A 103 -30.54 19.83 -26.35
CA VAL A 103 -31.46 20.84 -26.86
C VAL A 103 -32.88 20.49 -26.48
N THR A 104 -33.53 21.41 -25.79
CA THR A 104 -34.96 21.33 -25.50
C THR A 104 -35.69 22.39 -26.31
N ARG A 105 -36.76 21.97 -26.99
CA ARG A 105 -37.66 22.84 -27.74
C ARG A 105 -38.96 22.94 -26.98
N PHE A 106 -39.32 24.13 -26.51
CA PHE A 106 -40.50 24.34 -25.66
C PHE A 106 -40.58 23.33 -24.49
N GLY A 107 -39.43 23.01 -23.88
CA GLY A 107 -39.34 22.07 -22.76
C GLY A 107 -39.39 20.58 -23.11
N LYS A 108 -39.56 20.19 -24.38
CA LYS A 108 -39.41 18.79 -24.82
C LYS A 108 -38.00 18.55 -25.38
N PHE A 109 -37.43 17.39 -25.08
CA PHE A 109 -36.18 16.96 -25.70
C PHE A 109 -36.33 16.90 -27.24
N SER A 110 -35.39 17.49 -27.96
CA SER A 110 -35.39 17.50 -29.43
C SER A 110 -34.27 16.67 -30.02
N HIS A 111 -33.01 17.01 -29.70
CA HIS A 111 -31.83 16.33 -30.24
C HIS A 111 -30.59 16.65 -29.40
N LEU A 112 -29.58 15.81 -29.58
CA LEU A 112 -28.24 15.98 -29.02
C LEU A 112 -27.37 16.71 -30.02
N VAL A 113 -26.66 17.72 -29.54
CA VAL A 113 -25.75 18.53 -30.36
C VAL A 113 -24.31 18.14 -30.06
N GLN A 114 -23.55 17.90 -31.13
CA GLN A 114 -22.14 17.55 -31.08
C GLN A 114 -21.27 18.79 -30.78
N PRO A 115 -20.05 18.61 -30.26
CA PRO A 115 -19.14 19.72 -30.01
C PRO A 115 -18.87 20.57 -31.26
N GLY A 116 -18.66 21.88 -31.06
CA GLY A 116 -18.41 22.82 -32.15
C GLY A 116 -19.38 24.00 -32.21
N LEU A 117 -19.32 24.73 -33.31
CA LEU A 117 -20.20 25.88 -33.58
C LEU A 117 -21.56 25.39 -34.07
N ASN A 118 -22.59 25.73 -33.33
CA ASN A 118 -23.96 25.34 -33.61
C ASN A 118 -24.86 26.58 -33.66
N TRP A 119 -25.99 26.44 -34.34
CA TRP A 119 -26.99 27.50 -34.46
C TRP A 119 -28.29 27.03 -33.84
N LYS A 120 -28.91 27.88 -33.02
CA LYS A 120 -30.24 27.65 -32.46
C LYS A 120 -31.15 28.85 -32.70
N PRO A 121 -32.45 28.62 -32.92
CA PRO A 121 -33.44 29.68 -32.87
C PRO A 121 -33.57 30.21 -31.44
N THR A 122 -32.94 31.36 -31.16
CA THR A 122 -33.05 32.07 -29.88
C THR A 122 -34.54 32.30 -29.57
N PHE A 123 -34.97 32.02 -28.32
CA PHE A 123 -36.35 32.00 -27.79
C PHE A 123 -37.14 30.68 -27.89
N ILE A 124 -36.81 29.77 -28.80
CA ILE A 124 -37.54 28.50 -28.95
C ILE A 124 -36.77 27.34 -28.33
N ASP A 125 -35.45 27.34 -28.53
CA ASP A 125 -34.57 26.26 -28.13
C ASP A 125 -33.67 26.69 -26.95
N GLU A 126 -33.76 25.94 -25.85
CA GLU A 126 -32.86 26.03 -24.70
C GLU A 126 -31.82 24.91 -24.79
N VAL A 127 -30.56 25.25 -24.56
CA VAL A 127 -29.44 24.32 -24.68
C VAL A 127 -28.74 24.22 -23.34
N LYS A 128 -28.68 23.00 -22.81
CA LYS A 128 -27.95 22.69 -21.57
C LYS A 128 -26.70 21.90 -21.92
N PRO A 129 -25.49 22.47 -21.78
CA PRO A 129 -24.26 21.72 -21.96
C PRO A 129 -24.05 20.79 -20.77
N VAL A 130 -23.82 19.50 -21.04
CA VAL A 130 -23.50 18.49 -20.04
C VAL A 130 -22.12 17.93 -20.35
N ASN A 131 -21.21 17.96 -19.38
CA ASN A 131 -19.89 17.39 -19.54
C ASN A 131 -19.94 15.86 -19.49
N VAL A 132 -19.57 15.21 -20.59
CA VAL A 132 -19.57 13.74 -20.74
C VAL A 132 -18.20 13.12 -20.56
N GLU A 133 -17.12 13.91 -20.57
CA GLU A 133 -15.75 13.39 -20.39
C GLU A 133 -15.22 13.56 -18.96
N SER A 134 -15.76 14.49 -18.19
CA SER A 134 -15.37 14.69 -16.80
C SER A 134 -15.73 13.47 -15.96
N VAL A 135 -14.76 12.92 -15.24
CA VAL A 135 -15.02 11.99 -14.14
C VAL A 135 -15.45 12.80 -12.93
N ARG A 136 -16.59 12.44 -12.35
CA ARG A 136 -17.11 13.05 -11.13
C ARG A 136 -16.96 12.07 -9.98
N GLU A 137 -16.67 12.62 -8.82
CA GLU A 137 -16.56 11.85 -7.59
C GLU A 137 -17.72 12.20 -6.66
N LEU A 138 -18.34 11.18 -6.10
CA LEU A 138 -19.39 11.31 -5.11
C LEU A 138 -18.94 10.60 -3.84
N ALA A 139 -18.78 11.36 -2.75
CA ALA A 139 -18.46 10.81 -1.45
C ALA A 139 -19.75 10.46 -0.70
N ALA A 140 -19.85 9.21 -0.23
CA ALA A 140 -20.86 8.74 0.68
C ALA A 140 -20.20 8.42 2.02
N SER A 141 -20.74 8.95 3.11
CA SER A 141 -20.25 8.66 4.46
C SER A 141 -21.41 8.49 5.43
N GLY A 142 -21.23 7.61 6.40
CA GLY A 142 -22.28 7.30 7.36
C GLY A 142 -21.82 6.43 8.51
N VAL A 143 -22.62 6.44 9.57
CA VAL A 143 -22.51 5.50 10.67
C VAL A 143 -23.50 4.36 10.43
N MET A 144 -22.99 3.13 10.39
CA MET A 144 -23.74 1.94 10.02
C MET A 144 -23.46 0.80 11.01
N LEU A 145 -24.35 -0.19 11.02
CA LEU A 145 -24.23 -1.39 11.86
C LEU A 145 -23.77 -2.55 10.98
N THR A 146 -22.77 -3.29 11.45
CA THR A 146 -22.28 -4.52 10.82
C THR A 146 -23.13 -5.73 11.23
N SER A 147 -22.85 -6.90 10.64
CA SER A 147 -23.58 -8.14 10.96
C SER A 147 -23.39 -8.62 12.41
N ASP A 148 -22.30 -8.21 13.04
CA ASP A 148 -21.90 -8.51 14.42
C ASP A 148 -22.25 -7.36 15.40
N GLU A 149 -23.24 -6.53 15.03
CA GLU A 149 -23.78 -5.45 15.88
C GLU A 149 -22.76 -4.37 16.27
N ASN A 150 -21.65 -4.26 15.52
CA ASN A 150 -20.67 -3.22 15.74
C ASN A 150 -21.03 -1.96 14.95
N VAL A 151 -20.90 -0.80 15.61
CA VAL A 151 -21.13 0.51 14.99
C VAL A 151 -19.85 0.96 14.31
N VAL A 152 -19.93 1.22 13.00
CA VAL A 152 -18.77 1.56 12.17
C VAL A 152 -19.03 2.84 11.41
N ARG A 153 -18.02 3.72 11.34
CA ARG A 153 -18.02 4.86 10.42
C ARG A 153 -17.34 4.43 9.13
N VAL A 154 -18.08 4.52 8.03
CA VAL A 154 -17.59 4.15 6.71
C VAL A 154 -17.67 5.35 5.78
N GLU A 155 -16.65 5.47 4.94
CA GLU A 155 -16.53 6.48 3.90
C GLU A 155 -16.23 5.78 2.58
N MET A 156 -16.92 6.15 1.50
CA MET A 156 -16.80 5.54 0.18
C MET A 156 -16.90 6.60 -0.90
N ASN A 157 -16.01 6.54 -1.88
CA ASN A 157 -16.04 7.44 -3.03
C ASN A 157 -16.46 6.66 -4.28
N VAL A 158 -17.50 7.13 -4.95
CA VAL A 158 -17.97 6.56 -6.23
C VAL A 158 -17.51 7.47 -7.35
N GLN A 159 -16.77 6.91 -8.30
CA GLN A 159 -16.36 7.60 -9.51
C GLN A 159 -17.31 7.22 -10.64
N TYR A 160 -17.89 8.22 -11.29
CA TYR A 160 -18.82 8.01 -12.40
C TYR A 160 -18.62 9.06 -13.49
N ARG A 161 -19.14 8.74 -14.67
CA ARG A 161 -19.16 9.62 -15.84
C ARG A 161 -20.54 9.59 -16.49
N VAL A 162 -20.97 10.73 -17.03
CA VAL A 162 -22.20 10.82 -17.80
C VAL A 162 -21.94 10.29 -19.21
N THR A 163 -22.62 9.21 -19.60
CA THR A 163 -22.51 8.59 -20.94
C THR A 163 -23.65 9.05 -21.84
N ASP A 164 -24.86 9.11 -21.30
CA ASP A 164 -26.04 9.60 -22.00
C ASP A 164 -26.60 10.86 -21.29
N PRO A 165 -26.35 12.06 -21.85
CA PRO A 165 -26.79 13.30 -21.24
C PRO A 165 -28.30 13.55 -21.35
N GLU A 166 -29.03 12.86 -22.25
CA GLU A 166 -30.50 12.92 -22.30
C GLU A 166 -31.09 12.23 -21.07
N ALA A 167 -30.74 10.96 -20.88
CA ALA A 167 -31.18 10.16 -19.75
C ALA A 167 -30.73 10.77 -18.40
N TYR A 168 -29.55 11.37 -18.34
CA TYR A 168 -29.05 12.04 -17.13
C TYR A 168 -29.89 13.24 -16.69
N LEU A 169 -30.46 14.00 -17.63
CA LEU A 169 -31.27 15.19 -17.32
C LEU A 169 -32.76 14.89 -17.15
N PHE A 170 -33.29 13.84 -17.79
CA PHE A 170 -34.73 13.62 -17.88
C PHE A 170 -35.23 12.31 -17.27
N SER A 171 -34.38 11.30 -17.04
CA SER A 171 -34.84 10.05 -16.42
C SER A 171 -35.20 10.23 -14.95
N VAL A 172 -34.48 11.11 -14.23
CA VAL A 172 -34.68 11.36 -12.80
C VAL A 172 -34.53 12.84 -12.50
N VAL A 173 -35.16 13.31 -11.41
CA VAL A 173 -35.14 14.74 -11.02
C VAL A 173 -33.71 15.23 -10.81
N ASN A 174 -32.93 14.51 -10.00
CA ASN A 174 -31.52 14.77 -9.76
C ASN A 174 -30.76 13.43 -9.80
N ALA A 175 -30.00 13.19 -10.87
CA ALA A 175 -29.23 11.96 -11.02
C ALA A 175 -28.13 11.83 -9.96
N ASP A 176 -27.49 12.94 -9.56
CA ASP A 176 -26.42 12.93 -8.56
C ASP A 176 -26.96 12.58 -7.15
N ASP A 177 -28.11 13.16 -6.76
CA ASP A 177 -28.77 12.82 -5.49
C ASP A 177 -29.32 11.39 -5.49
N SER A 178 -29.87 10.95 -6.62
CA SER A 178 -30.38 9.58 -6.74
C SER A 178 -29.24 8.56 -6.66
N LEU A 179 -28.08 8.89 -7.25
CA LEU A 179 -26.86 8.09 -7.12
C LEU A 179 -26.34 8.09 -5.69
N SER A 180 -26.32 9.23 -4.98
CA SER A 180 -25.88 9.28 -3.58
C SER A 180 -26.76 8.43 -2.66
N GLN A 181 -28.08 8.51 -2.83
CA GLN A 181 -29.05 7.71 -2.07
C GLN A 181 -28.94 6.22 -2.40
N ALA A 182 -28.80 5.87 -3.69
CA ALA A 182 -28.59 4.48 -4.10
C ALA A 182 -27.26 3.94 -3.55
N THR A 183 -26.22 4.77 -3.51
CA THR A 183 -24.91 4.43 -2.95
C THR A 183 -25.00 4.19 -1.45
N ASP A 184 -25.67 5.08 -0.69
CA ASP A 184 -25.86 4.92 0.75
C ASP A 184 -26.67 3.65 1.07
N SER A 185 -27.75 3.39 0.32
CA SER A 185 -28.55 2.17 0.46
C SER A 185 -27.75 0.90 0.15
N ALA A 186 -26.98 0.90 -0.94
CA ALA A 186 -26.15 -0.25 -1.33
C ALA A 186 -25.03 -0.50 -0.30
N LEU A 187 -24.36 0.57 0.14
CA LEU A 187 -23.31 0.52 1.16
C LEU A 187 -23.85 -0.06 2.47
N ARG A 188 -25.00 0.44 2.94
CA ARG A 188 -25.66 -0.03 4.17
C ARG A 188 -26.08 -1.49 4.07
N GLY A 189 -26.63 -1.90 2.92
CA GLY A 189 -27.02 -3.28 2.68
C GLY A 189 -25.85 -4.25 2.61
N VAL A 190 -24.68 -3.83 2.13
CA VAL A 190 -23.47 -4.67 2.07
C VAL A 190 -22.75 -4.72 3.42
N ILE A 191 -22.59 -3.59 4.12
CA ILE A 191 -21.97 -3.56 5.46
C ILE A 191 -22.75 -4.44 6.44
N GLY A 192 -24.08 -4.42 6.39
CA GLY A 192 -24.91 -5.26 7.24
C GLY A 192 -24.76 -6.78 7.01
N LYS A 193 -24.15 -7.21 5.89
CA LYS A 193 -23.88 -8.63 5.59
C LYS A 193 -22.53 -9.11 6.10
N TYR A 194 -21.64 -8.19 6.49
CA TYR A 194 -20.25 -8.49 6.85
C TYR A 194 -19.96 -8.10 8.30
N SER A 195 -19.06 -8.85 8.95
CA SER A 195 -18.56 -8.52 10.28
C SER A 195 -17.53 -7.39 10.20
N MET A 196 -17.36 -6.68 11.32
CA MET A 196 -16.40 -5.59 11.43
C MET A 196 -14.96 -6.03 11.06
N ASP A 197 -14.51 -7.16 11.60
CA ASP A 197 -13.17 -7.71 11.33
C ASP A 197 -12.92 -7.91 9.82
N ARG A 198 -13.92 -8.43 9.11
CA ARG A 198 -13.82 -8.66 7.66
C ARG A 198 -13.78 -7.37 6.87
N ILE A 199 -14.48 -6.32 7.32
CA ILE A 199 -14.47 -5.00 6.68
C ILE A 199 -13.11 -4.30 6.89
N LEU A 200 -12.47 -4.49 8.05
CA LEU A 200 -11.19 -3.85 8.40
C LEU A 200 -9.96 -4.53 7.80
N THR A 201 -10.02 -5.85 7.55
CA THR A 201 -8.87 -6.65 7.11
C THR A 201 -8.89 -6.88 5.59
N GLU A 202 -9.17 -8.11 5.16
CA GLU A 202 -9.05 -8.59 3.77
C GLU A 202 -10.33 -8.40 2.96
N GLY A 203 -11.46 -8.18 3.62
CA GLY A 203 -12.76 -8.05 2.97
C GLY A 203 -12.96 -6.73 2.23
N ARG A 204 -12.04 -5.76 2.28
CA ARG A 204 -12.20 -4.46 1.60
C ARG A 204 -12.43 -4.60 0.09
N THR A 205 -11.72 -5.50 -0.58
CA THR A 205 -11.91 -5.76 -2.01
C THR A 205 -13.24 -6.46 -2.29
N VAL A 206 -13.65 -7.36 -1.40
CA VAL A 206 -14.92 -8.08 -1.52
C VAL A 206 -16.10 -7.12 -1.31
N VAL A 207 -16.05 -6.29 -0.28
CA VAL A 207 -17.03 -5.24 0.02
C VAL A 207 -17.11 -4.25 -1.15
N ARG A 208 -15.97 -3.85 -1.74
CA ARG A 208 -15.95 -3.01 -2.95
C ARG A 208 -16.71 -3.66 -4.10
N ASN A 209 -16.38 -4.89 -4.46
CA ASN A 209 -17.00 -5.58 -5.60
C ASN A 209 -18.49 -5.82 -5.36
N ASP A 210 -18.87 -6.17 -4.14
CA ASP A 210 -20.27 -6.39 -3.78
C ASP A 210 -21.07 -5.09 -3.74
N THR A 211 -20.50 -4.01 -3.21
CA THR A 211 -21.14 -2.67 -3.24
C THR A 211 -21.29 -2.18 -4.67
N GLN A 212 -20.27 -2.33 -5.53
CA GLN A 212 -20.37 -1.98 -6.94
C GLN A 212 -21.48 -2.77 -7.64
N ARG A 213 -21.53 -4.09 -7.45
CA ARG A 213 -22.58 -4.95 -8.03
C ARG A 213 -23.97 -4.56 -7.52
N MET A 214 -24.11 -4.34 -6.22
CA MET A 214 -25.39 -3.95 -5.60
C MET A 214 -25.85 -2.56 -6.07
N LEU A 215 -24.91 -1.62 -6.17
CA LEU A 215 -25.17 -0.28 -6.66
C LEU A 215 -25.60 -0.31 -8.13
N GLU A 216 -24.93 -1.08 -8.97
CA GLU A 216 -25.31 -1.24 -10.38
C GLU A 216 -26.70 -1.87 -10.52
N GLU A 217 -27.01 -2.92 -9.75
CA GLU A 217 -28.33 -3.55 -9.71
C GLU A 217 -29.42 -2.58 -9.27
N THR A 218 -29.13 -1.75 -8.26
CA THR A 218 -30.07 -0.73 -7.74
C THR A 218 -30.27 0.42 -8.72
N VAL A 219 -29.23 0.84 -9.45
CA VAL A 219 -29.27 1.98 -10.38
C VAL A 219 -29.86 1.62 -11.75
N ARG A 220 -29.70 0.36 -12.18
CA ARG A 220 -30.13 -0.12 -13.51
C ARG A 220 -31.60 0.21 -13.87
N PRO A 221 -32.60 0.07 -12.97
CA PRO A 221 -33.99 0.42 -13.27
C PRO A 221 -34.21 1.90 -13.57
N TYR A 222 -33.43 2.79 -12.95
CA TYR A 222 -33.59 4.24 -13.07
C TYR A 222 -33.04 4.81 -14.38
N LYS A 223 -32.21 4.04 -15.10
CA LYS A 223 -31.63 4.43 -16.41
C LYS A 223 -31.12 5.88 -16.41
N MET A 224 -30.25 6.22 -15.47
CA MET A 224 -29.78 7.61 -15.24
C MET A 224 -28.74 8.10 -16.25
N GLY A 225 -28.41 7.33 -17.30
CA GLY A 225 -27.42 7.72 -18.31
C GLY A 225 -25.97 7.83 -17.79
N ILE A 226 -25.68 7.33 -16.58
CA ILE A 226 -24.35 7.33 -15.98
C ILE A 226 -23.70 5.95 -16.10
N THR A 227 -22.38 5.95 -16.29
CA THR A 227 -21.55 4.75 -16.18
C THR A 227 -20.69 4.87 -14.93
N LEU A 228 -20.76 3.85 -14.07
CA LEU A 228 -19.88 3.72 -12.91
C LEU A 228 -18.49 3.28 -13.37
N LEU A 229 -17.45 3.99 -12.92
CA LEU A 229 -16.06 3.68 -13.27
C LEU A 229 -15.41 2.83 -12.18
N ASP A 230 -15.38 3.35 -10.95
CA ASP A 230 -14.83 2.65 -9.80
C ASP A 230 -15.55 3.06 -8.52
N VAL A 231 -15.51 2.18 -7.53
CA VAL A 231 -15.97 2.43 -6.17
C VAL A 231 -14.77 2.25 -5.25
N ASN A 232 -14.40 3.29 -4.53
CA ASN A 232 -13.27 3.25 -3.62
C ASN A 232 -13.74 3.31 -2.17
N PHE A 233 -13.57 2.19 -1.46
CA PHE A 233 -13.84 2.09 -0.04
C PHE A 233 -12.67 2.68 0.78
N GLN A 234 -12.95 3.71 1.57
CA GLN A 234 -11.98 4.28 2.51
C GLN A 234 -12.02 3.52 3.84
N ALA A 235 -10.91 3.56 4.58
CA ALA A 235 -10.74 2.74 5.78
C ALA A 235 -11.83 3.04 6.83
N ALA A 236 -12.62 2.02 7.18
CA ALA A 236 -13.56 2.09 8.29
C ALA A 236 -12.78 2.22 9.60
N ARG A 237 -13.26 3.05 10.53
CA ARG A 237 -12.65 3.20 11.86
C ARG A 237 -13.68 2.89 12.95
N PRO A 238 -13.31 2.10 13.98
CA PRO A 238 -14.12 1.99 15.19
C PRO A 238 -14.30 3.36 15.88
N PRO A 239 -15.40 3.59 16.61
CA PRO A 239 -15.54 4.73 17.51
C PRO A 239 -14.42 4.74 18.55
N GLU A 240 -13.90 5.92 18.92
CA GLU A 240 -12.79 6.02 19.88
C GLU A 240 -13.16 5.47 21.27
N GLU A 241 -14.45 5.51 21.62
CA GLU A 241 -14.99 5.10 22.92
C GLU A 241 -14.70 3.63 23.28
N VAL A 242 -14.66 2.73 22.28
CA VAL A 242 -14.51 1.28 22.51
C VAL A 242 -13.09 0.76 22.26
N LYS A 243 -12.20 1.59 21.72
CA LYS A 243 -10.87 1.16 21.28
C LYS A 243 -10.07 0.47 22.39
N ALA A 244 -10.10 1.02 23.61
CA ALA A 244 -9.34 0.47 24.74
C ALA A 244 -9.77 -0.95 25.13
N SER A 245 -11.08 -1.26 25.09
CA SER A 245 -11.59 -2.60 25.41
C SER A 245 -11.30 -3.62 24.32
N PHE A 246 -11.27 -3.19 23.05
CA PHE A 246 -10.85 -4.06 21.95
C PHE A 246 -9.36 -4.35 22.00
N ASP A 247 -8.54 -3.34 22.25
CA ASP A 247 -7.09 -3.50 22.40
C ASP A 247 -6.78 -4.48 23.56
N ASP A 248 -7.53 -4.42 24.66
CA ASP A 248 -7.41 -5.35 25.79
C ASP A 248 -7.82 -6.79 25.42
N ALA A 249 -8.94 -6.98 24.70
CA ALA A 249 -9.37 -8.29 24.23
C ALA A 249 -8.38 -8.93 23.25
N ILE A 250 -7.78 -8.13 22.36
CA ILE A 250 -6.74 -8.58 21.43
C ILE A 250 -5.49 -8.98 22.23
N ALA A 251 -5.05 -8.14 23.16
CA ALA A 251 -3.89 -8.44 24.01
C ALA A 251 -4.11 -9.73 24.82
N ALA A 252 -5.31 -9.93 25.38
CA ALA A 252 -5.66 -11.15 26.10
C ALA A 252 -5.59 -12.39 25.21
N ARG A 253 -6.08 -12.30 23.96
CA ARG A 253 -6.02 -13.40 22.98
C ARG A 253 -4.59 -13.70 22.52
N GLU A 254 -3.78 -12.66 22.31
CA GLU A 254 -2.36 -12.82 21.99
C GLU A 254 -1.61 -13.49 23.14
N ASN A 255 -1.89 -13.07 24.38
CA ASN A 255 -1.33 -13.68 25.59
C ASN A 255 -1.73 -15.15 25.71
N GLU A 256 -3.01 -15.49 25.49
CA GLU A 256 -3.48 -16.88 25.47
C GLU A 256 -2.70 -17.73 24.45
N GLN A 257 -2.58 -17.24 23.22
CA GLN A 257 -1.83 -17.93 22.16
C GLN A 257 -0.34 -18.00 22.46
N GLN A 258 0.22 -17.01 23.16
CA GLN A 258 1.60 -17.06 23.66
C GLN A 258 1.76 -18.16 24.72
N TYR A 259 0.89 -18.21 25.73
CA TYR A 259 0.96 -19.22 26.79
C TYR A 259 0.79 -20.64 26.25
N ILE A 260 -0.11 -20.86 25.28
CA ILE A 260 -0.26 -22.16 24.62
C ILE A 260 1.05 -22.56 23.93
N ARG A 261 1.65 -21.64 23.16
CA ARG A 261 2.93 -21.92 22.45
C ARG A 261 4.09 -22.15 23.41
N GLU A 262 4.16 -21.42 24.52
CA GLU A 262 5.16 -21.64 25.56
C GLU A 262 4.99 -23.00 26.25
N ALA A 263 3.75 -23.39 26.54
CA ALA A 263 3.44 -24.70 27.12
C ALA A 263 3.79 -25.85 26.17
N GLU A 264 3.46 -25.72 24.88
CA GLU A 264 3.84 -26.68 23.85
C GLU A 264 5.36 -26.76 23.69
N ALA A 265 6.05 -25.63 23.65
CA ALA A 265 7.52 -25.59 23.59
C ALA A 265 8.16 -26.29 24.80
N TYR A 266 7.63 -26.06 26.00
CA TYR A 266 8.09 -26.71 27.22
C TYR A 266 7.89 -28.22 27.17
N ALA A 267 6.70 -28.69 26.77
CA ALA A 267 6.43 -30.12 26.62
C ALA A 267 7.37 -30.77 25.59
N ASN A 268 7.57 -30.10 24.45
CA ASN A 268 8.47 -30.53 23.39
C ASN A 268 9.95 -30.48 23.78
N GLU A 269 10.33 -29.69 24.79
CA GLU A 269 11.70 -29.66 25.34
C GLU A 269 11.92 -30.76 26.38
N VAL A 270 10.97 -30.96 27.29
CA VAL A 270 11.10 -31.90 28.42
C VAL A 270 11.02 -33.35 27.96
N GLN A 271 10.09 -33.70 27.08
CA GLN A 271 9.89 -35.09 26.68
C GLN A 271 11.13 -35.70 25.97
N PRO A 272 11.76 -35.04 24.97
CA PRO A 272 12.96 -35.58 24.34
C PRO A 272 14.17 -35.60 25.26
N ARG A 273 14.30 -34.61 26.16
CA ARG A 273 15.37 -34.61 27.17
C ARG A 273 15.24 -35.79 28.13
N ALA A 274 14.04 -36.03 28.65
CA ALA A 274 13.76 -37.16 29.53
C ALA A 274 14.02 -38.49 28.81
N ASN A 275 13.55 -38.63 27.57
CA ASN A 275 13.81 -39.82 26.74
C ASN A 275 15.32 -40.01 26.46
N GLY A 276 16.05 -38.94 26.17
CA GLY A 276 17.50 -38.97 25.96
C GLY A 276 18.26 -39.38 27.22
N GLN A 277 17.87 -38.87 28.39
CA GLN A 277 18.43 -39.28 29.68
C GLN A 277 18.14 -40.75 29.99
N ALA A 278 16.90 -41.21 29.76
CA ALA A 278 16.52 -42.59 29.95
C ALA A 278 17.32 -43.53 29.02
N GLN A 279 17.48 -43.16 27.75
CA GLN A 279 18.28 -43.93 26.80
C GLN A 279 19.76 -43.96 27.19
N ARG A 280 20.34 -42.82 27.61
CA ARG A 280 21.73 -42.76 28.10
C ARG A 280 21.93 -43.70 29.28
N LEU A 281 21.03 -43.69 30.26
CA LEU A 281 21.10 -44.55 31.43
C LEU A 281 21.03 -46.05 31.05
N LEU A 282 20.15 -46.41 30.10
CA LEU A 282 20.06 -47.78 29.60
C LEU A 282 21.33 -48.21 28.88
N GLU A 283 21.91 -47.35 28.04
CA GLU A 283 23.16 -47.66 27.35
C GLU A 283 24.36 -47.73 28.31
N ASP A 284 24.44 -46.86 29.31
CA ASP A 284 25.47 -46.93 30.36
C ASP A 284 25.36 -48.23 31.17
N ALA A 285 24.13 -48.66 31.50
CA ALA A 285 23.89 -49.92 32.20
C ALA A 285 24.30 -51.14 31.35
N LYS A 286 24.00 -51.14 30.05
CA LYS A 286 24.45 -52.19 29.11
C LYS A 286 25.97 -52.18 28.99
N ALA A 287 26.59 -51.02 28.81
CA ALA A 287 28.03 -50.88 28.71
C ALA A 287 28.74 -51.37 29.98
N TYR A 288 28.18 -51.11 31.16
CA TYR A 288 28.68 -51.65 32.43
C TYR A 288 28.59 -53.17 32.48
N LYS A 289 27.42 -53.73 32.16
CA LYS A 289 27.21 -55.19 32.09
C LYS A 289 28.22 -55.86 31.16
N ASP A 290 28.35 -55.35 29.93
CA ASP A 290 29.23 -55.93 28.92
C ASP A 290 30.70 -55.79 29.34
N ARG A 291 31.10 -54.65 29.93
CA ARG A 291 32.43 -54.47 30.52
C ARG A 291 32.71 -55.55 31.56
N THR A 292 31.81 -55.74 32.53
CA THR A 292 32.01 -56.74 33.60
C THR A 292 32.09 -58.16 33.05
N VAL A 293 31.24 -58.50 32.06
CA VAL A 293 31.28 -59.82 31.42
C VAL A 293 32.59 -60.03 30.64
N LEU A 294 33.02 -59.05 29.86
CA LEU A 294 34.25 -59.12 29.07
C LEU A 294 35.50 -59.12 29.95
N GLU A 295 35.50 -58.37 31.04
CA GLU A 295 36.58 -58.37 32.03
C GLU A 295 36.71 -59.74 32.69
N ALA A 296 35.61 -60.31 33.17
CA ALA A 296 35.59 -61.67 33.72
C ALA A 296 36.04 -62.72 32.68
N GLN A 297 35.59 -62.63 31.44
CA GLN A 297 36.05 -63.52 30.35
C GLN A 297 37.53 -63.34 30.06
N GLY A 298 38.03 -62.11 30.07
CA GLY A 298 39.44 -61.79 29.89
C GLY A 298 40.32 -62.35 31.01
N GLU A 299 39.87 -62.26 32.26
CA GLU A 299 40.52 -62.87 33.42
C GLU A 299 40.54 -64.40 33.33
N VAL A 300 39.42 -65.03 32.99
CA VAL A 300 39.33 -66.48 32.78
C VAL A 300 40.26 -66.93 31.65
N ALA A 301 40.29 -66.20 30.53
CA ALA A 301 41.17 -66.51 29.41
C ALA A 301 42.66 -66.36 29.78
N ARG A 302 43.01 -65.33 30.57
CA ARG A 302 44.37 -65.17 31.12
C ARG A 302 44.72 -66.34 32.04
N PHE A 303 43.82 -66.70 32.96
CA PHE A 303 44.02 -67.80 33.89
C PHE A 303 44.17 -69.15 33.18
N ALA A 304 43.33 -69.42 32.17
CA ALA A 304 43.39 -70.65 31.38
C ALA A 304 44.73 -70.83 30.65
N LYS A 305 45.35 -69.73 30.20
CA LYS A 305 46.69 -69.76 29.59
C LYS A 305 47.81 -69.99 30.62
N LEU A 306 47.67 -69.45 31.83
CA LEU A 306 48.67 -69.59 32.91
C LEU A 306 48.63 -70.96 33.61
N LEU A 307 47.46 -71.59 33.71
CA LEU A 307 47.27 -72.87 34.40
C LEU A 307 48.18 -74.02 33.93
N PRO A 308 48.38 -74.29 32.62
CA PRO A 308 49.31 -75.35 32.18
C PRO A 308 50.77 -75.04 32.53
N GLU A 309 51.20 -73.78 32.40
CA GLU A 309 52.55 -73.34 32.76
C GLU A 309 52.79 -73.53 34.26
N TYR A 310 51.84 -73.11 35.09
CA TYR A 310 51.89 -73.29 36.54
C TYR A 310 51.92 -74.77 36.96
N LYS A 311 51.17 -75.64 36.29
CA LYS A 311 51.21 -77.10 36.53
C LYS A 311 52.56 -77.72 36.19
N SER A 312 53.30 -77.12 35.26
CA SER A 312 54.58 -77.63 34.78
C SER A 312 55.74 -77.25 35.71
N ALA A 313 55.71 -76.05 36.32
CA ALA A 313 56.76 -75.58 37.23
C ALA A 313 56.21 -74.61 38.31
N PRO A 314 55.68 -75.10 39.45
CA PRO A 314 54.91 -74.28 40.37
C PRO A 314 55.73 -73.21 41.14
N GLU A 315 56.98 -73.50 41.51
CA GLU A 315 57.79 -72.55 42.31
C GLU A 315 58.22 -71.32 41.50
N ILE A 316 58.73 -71.55 40.28
CA ILE A 316 59.25 -70.47 39.41
C ILE A 316 58.12 -69.55 38.93
N THR A 317 56.94 -70.09 38.60
CA THR A 317 55.80 -69.27 38.16
C THR A 317 55.28 -68.38 39.28
N ARG A 318 55.29 -68.84 40.54
CA ARG A 318 54.88 -68.04 41.71
C ARG A 318 55.85 -66.90 41.98
N GLU A 319 57.15 -67.19 42.01
CA GLU A 319 58.17 -66.16 42.20
C GLU A 319 58.13 -65.11 41.09
N ARG A 320 57.96 -65.53 39.83
CA ARG A 320 57.80 -64.62 38.70
C ARG A 320 56.57 -63.72 38.85
N LEU A 321 55.39 -64.30 39.13
CA LEU A 321 54.16 -63.52 39.33
C LEU A 321 54.31 -62.54 40.51
N TYR A 322 54.97 -62.96 41.59
CA TYR A 322 55.22 -62.08 42.73
C TYR A 322 56.14 -60.92 42.35
N ILE A 323 57.25 -61.19 41.66
CA ILE A 323 58.17 -60.13 41.21
C ILE A 323 57.48 -59.20 40.20
N GLU A 324 56.71 -59.70 39.24
CA GLU A 324 55.97 -58.88 38.25
C GLU A 324 54.87 -58.03 38.92
N THR A 325 54.11 -58.61 39.85
CA THR A 325 53.10 -57.86 40.61
C THR A 325 53.74 -56.82 41.50
N MET A 326 54.86 -57.16 42.17
CA MET A 326 55.62 -56.24 42.99
C MET A 326 56.26 -55.14 42.13
N GLU A 327 56.78 -55.43 40.95
CA GLU A 327 57.27 -54.43 40.00
C GLU A 327 56.15 -53.49 39.56
N LYS A 328 54.96 -54.01 39.25
CA LYS A 328 53.80 -53.19 38.87
C LYS A 328 53.31 -52.33 40.03
N VAL A 329 53.25 -52.84 41.26
CA VAL A 329 52.85 -52.06 42.43
C VAL A 329 53.96 -51.06 42.81
N LEU A 330 55.22 -51.47 42.81
CA LEU A 330 56.37 -50.62 43.13
C LEU A 330 56.63 -49.53 42.09
N SER A 331 56.25 -49.74 40.83
CA SER A 331 56.28 -48.68 39.80
C SER A 331 55.19 -47.63 40.00
N HIS A 332 54.03 -48.00 40.56
CA HIS A 332 52.94 -47.08 40.85
C HIS A 332 53.01 -46.47 42.27
N THR A 333 53.89 -46.98 43.14
CA THR A 333 54.14 -46.40 44.46
C THR A 333 55.31 -45.41 44.39
N ARG A 334 55.15 -44.28 45.06
CA ARG A 334 56.14 -43.21 45.06
C ARG A 334 57.32 -43.60 45.95
N LYS A 335 58.53 -43.68 45.39
CA LYS A 335 59.76 -44.02 46.12
C LYS A 335 60.17 -42.88 47.06
N VAL A 336 60.38 -43.20 48.33
CA VAL A 336 60.98 -42.30 49.33
C VAL A 336 62.33 -42.91 49.73
N LEU A 337 63.43 -42.20 49.45
CA LEU A 337 64.79 -42.65 49.74
C LEU A 337 65.27 -41.96 51.03
N VAL A 338 65.63 -42.76 52.04
CA VAL A 338 66.21 -42.27 53.30
C VAL A 338 67.67 -42.75 53.35
N ASN A 339 68.62 -41.83 53.50
CA ASN A 339 70.05 -42.12 53.60
C ASN A 339 70.50 -41.97 55.06
N ASP A 340 70.93 -43.06 55.70
CA ASP A 340 71.19 -43.15 57.15
C ASP A 340 72.61 -42.76 57.58
N LYS A 341 73.36 -42.01 56.74
CA LYS A 341 74.69 -41.51 57.12
C LYS A 341 74.89 -40.07 56.67
N GLY A 342 74.39 -39.15 57.49
CA GLY A 342 74.67 -37.72 57.39
C GLY A 342 73.40 -36.90 57.55
N ASN A 343 73.32 -36.16 58.66
CA ASN A 343 72.25 -35.23 59.02
C ASN A 343 71.84 -34.33 57.84
N ASN A 344 70.77 -34.68 57.13
CA ASN A 344 70.18 -33.84 56.10
C ASN A 344 68.66 -34.04 56.09
N LEU A 345 67.94 -32.92 56.11
CA LEU A 345 66.51 -32.77 56.36
C LEU A 345 65.65 -33.74 55.53
N MET A 346 64.76 -34.47 56.20
CA MET A 346 63.68 -35.24 55.59
C MET A 346 62.67 -34.28 54.95
N VAL A 347 62.94 -33.86 53.72
CA VAL A 347 61.96 -33.10 52.92
C VAL A 347 60.97 -34.10 52.36
N LEU A 348 59.89 -34.32 53.10
CA LEU A 348 58.67 -34.89 52.56
C LEU A 348 58.12 -33.91 51.52
N PRO A 349 57.97 -34.28 50.24
CA PRO A 349 57.29 -33.44 49.27
C PRO A 349 55.76 -33.49 49.53
N LEU A 350 55.33 -32.83 50.61
CA LEU A 350 53.93 -32.61 50.94
C LEU A 350 53.20 -31.87 49.80
N GLU A 351 53.93 -31.00 49.09
CA GLU A 351 53.44 -30.24 47.92
C GLU A 351 53.02 -31.14 46.74
N GLN A 352 53.75 -32.24 46.49
CA GLN A 352 53.43 -33.20 45.44
C GLN A 352 52.32 -34.19 45.86
N MET A 353 52.17 -34.43 47.17
CA MET A 353 51.06 -35.21 47.75
C MET A 353 49.72 -34.48 47.64
N LEU A 354 49.70 -33.18 47.93
CA LEU A 354 48.48 -32.37 47.83
C LEU A 354 48.07 -32.14 46.37
N ARG A 355 49.03 -31.96 45.45
CA ARG A 355 48.73 -31.76 44.02
C ARG A 355 48.20 -33.02 43.32
N GLY A 356 48.62 -34.21 43.74
CA GLY A 356 48.10 -35.49 43.23
C GLY A 356 46.65 -35.80 43.67
N GLN A 357 46.25 -35.37 44.87
CA GLN A 357 44.88 -35.50 45.35
C GLN A 357 43.97 -34.38 44.80
N ALA A 358 44.51 -33.19 44.53
CA ALA A 358 43.80 -32.12 43.82
C ALA A 358 43.62 -32.41 42.32
N GLY A 359 44.49 -33.21 41.69
CA GLY A 359 44.37 -33.63 40.29
C GLY A 359 43.26 -34.65 40.02
N ALA A 360 42.88 -35.47 41.02
CA ALA A 360 41.80 -36.44 40.89
C ALA A 360 40.42 -35.90 41.29
N ALA A 361 40.36 -34.79 42.04
CA ALA A 361 39.10 -34.14 42.43
C ALA A 361 38.65 -33.02 41.47
N SER A 362 39.41 -32.72 40.41
CA SER A 362 39.09 -31.65 39.45
C SER A 362 38.61 -32.14 38.07
N ASP A 363 38.52 -33.45 37.81
CA ASP A 363 38.03 -33.99 36.51
C ASP A 363 36.62 -34.62 36.60
N SER A 364 35.84 -34.31 37.65
CA SER A 364 34.47 -34.81 37.83
C SER A 364 33.40 -33.70 37.83
N GLY A 365 33.69 -32.56 37.18
CA GLY A 365 32.78 -31.40 37.21
C GLY A 365 32.48 -30.70 35.89
N ASN A 366 33.10 -31.06 34.76
CA ASN A 366 32.81 -30.36 33.50
C ASN A 366 33.18 -31.15 32.23
N LYS A 367 32.51 -32.27 31.98
CA LYS A 367 32.48 -32.95 30.68
C LYS A 367 31.04 -33.20 30.26
N ASP A 368 30.30 -32.14 30.00
CA ASP A 368 29.11 -32.14 29.15
C ASP A 368 28.88 -30.68 28.74
N THR A 369 29.54 -30.23 27.66
CA THR A 369 29.10 -29.20 26.68
C THR A 369 30.31 -28.51 26.04
N SER A 370 30.91 -29.11 25.01
CA SER A 370 31.44 -28.36 23.85
C SER A 370 32.16 -29.29 22.87
N LEU A 371 31.41 -30.07 22.10
CA LEU A 371 31.86 -30.52 20.79
C LEU A 371 30.68 -30.41 19.83
N ILE A 372 30.62 -29.29 19.13
CA ILE A 372 30.27 -29.10 17.70
C ILE A 372 30.15 -27.58 17.50
N ARG A 373 31.23 -26.96 17.02
CA ARG A 373 31.12 -25.77 16.17
C ARG A 373 32.11 -25.94 15.02
N LEU A 374 31.54 -25.95 13.82
CA LEU A 374 32.26 -25.96 12.57
C LEU A 374 33.12 -24.70 12.41
N ASN A 375 34.25 -24.91 11.75
CA ASN A 375 35.16 -24.01 11.03
C ASN A 375 34.74 -22.53 10.84
N PRO A 376 35.63 -21.56 11.14
CA PRO A 376 35.56 -20.23 10.53
C PRO A 376 36.67 -20.02 9.47
N ALA A 377 36.30 -19.30 8.41
CA ALA A 377 37.20 -18.77 7.37
C ALA A 377 38.09 -17.63 7.90
N PRO A 378 39.17 -17.21 7.19
CA PRO A 378 40.23 -16.40 7.77
C PRO A 378 39.91 -14.88 7.81
N SER A 379 40.31 -14.29 8.94
CA SER A 379 40.78 -12.93 9.23
C SER A 379 40.46 -11.77 8.26
N THR A 380 39.78 -10.74 8.79
CA THR A 380 40.17 -9.34 8.57
C THR A 380 40.24 -8.62 9.91
N SER A 381 41.34 -7.92 10.13
CA SER A 381 41.72 -7.25 11.38
C SER A 381 41.23 -5.81 11.37
N GLY A 382 40.49 -5.42 12.42
CA GLY A 382 40.08 -4.03 12.67
C GLY A 382 40.05 -3.77 14.17
N SER A 383 41.04 -3.01 14.63
CA SER A 383 41.23 -2.48 15.98
C SER A 383 40.01 -1.77 16.57
N ASN A 384 39.69 -1.98 17.86
CA ASN A 384 39.80 -0.88 18.85
C ASN A 384 39.62 -1.35 20.30
N ALA A 385 40.31 -0.62 21.17
CA ALA A 385 40.38 -0.79 22.62
C ALA A 385 39.11 -0.30 23.35
N GLY A 386 38.88 -0.84 24.56
CA GLY A 386 37.90 -0.29 25.51
C GLY A 386 37.71 -1.16 26.74
N SER A 387 38.38 -0.81 27.83
CA SER A 387 38.36 -1.45 29.14
C SER A 387 37.15 -1.07 29.99
N LYS A 388 36.52 -2.07 30.64
CA LYS A 388 35.88 -1.99 31.98
C LYS A 388 35.50 -3.40 32.47
N PRO A 389 35.68 -3.75 33.76
CA PRO A 389 35.28 -5.05 34.28
C PRO A 389 33.79 -5.03 34.66
N GLN A 390 33.00 -5.97 34.15
CA GLN A 390 31.64 -6.22 34.63
C GLN A 390 31.59 -7.50 35.44
N ASN A 391 31.12 -7.32 36.66
CA ASN A 391 30.81 -8.28 37.70
C ASN A 391 29.85 -9.36 37.16
N SER A 392 30.27 -10.63 37.24
CA SER A 392 29.45 -11.77 36.83
C SER A 392 28.42 -12.09 37.92
N GLY A 393 27.30 -11.37 37.90
CA GLY A 393 26.07 -11.74 38.60
C GLY A 393 25.09 -12.34 37.60
N SER A 394 24.59 -13.54 37.90
CA SER A 394 23.55 -14.21 37.13
C SER A 394 22.33 -13.31 36.91
N VAL A 395 21.80 -13.29 35.67
CA VAL A 395 20.58 -12.54 35.28
C VAL A 395 19.37 -12.92 36.15
N MET A 396 19.37 -14.12 36.73
CA MET A 396 18.34 -14.56 37.68
C MET A 396 18.39 -13.80 39.02
N ASP A 397 19.58 -13.48 39.52
CA ASP A 397 19.74 -12.77 40.79
C ASP A 397 19.33 -11.29 40.66
N GLN A 398 19.58 -10.67 39.50
CA GLN A 398 19.08 -9.33 39.20
C GLN A 398 17.55 -9.28 39.08
N ARG A 399 16.92 -10.31 38.50
CA ARG A 399 15.45 -10.39 38.44
C ARG A 399 14.82 -10.58 39.82
N ARG A 400 15.45 -11.39 40.68
CA ARG A 400 14.99 -11.59 42.06
C ARG A 400 15.11 -10.32 42.91
N ALA A 401 16.18 -9.54 42.72
CA ALA A 401 16.38 -8.27 43.40
C ALA A 401 15.39 -7.18 42.94
N ASN A 402 15.03 -7.15 41.65
CA ASN A 402 14.05 -6.18 41.14
C ASN A 402 12.62 -6.53 41.57
N ALA A 403 12.25 -7.81 41.61
CA ALA A 403 10.92 -8.23 42.07
C ALA A 403 10.67 -7.89 43.56
N GLN A 404 11.71 -7.93 44.40
CA GLN A 404 11.57 -7.54 45.81
C GLN A 404 11.48 -6.03 46.04
N ARG A 405 11.93 -5.19 45.08
CA ARG A 405 11.85 -3.73 45.20
C ARG A 405 10.44 -3.21 44.91
N ASP A 406 9.72 -3.81 43.97
CA ASP A 406 8.38 -3.35 43.59
C ASP A 406 7.31 -3.65 44.66
N ASP A 407 7.53 -4.64 45.52
CA ASP A 407 6.58 -4.97 46.59
C ASP A 407 6.63 -3.96 47.77
N THR A 408 7.73 -3.23 47.94
CA THR A 408 7.89 -2.26 49.03
C THR A 408 7.36 -0.86 48.72
N THR A 409 7.08 -0.54 47.46
CA THR A 409 6.55 0.77 47.04
C THR A 409 5.03 0.81 46.95
N ARG A 410 4.34 -0.32 47.19
CA ARG A 410 2.87 -0.44 47.12
C ARG A 410 2.17 -0.48 48.48
N VAL A 411 2.78 0.08 49.52
CA VAL A 411 2.14 0.31 50.83
C VAL A 411 2.31 1.79 51.20
N GLY A 412 1.48 2.65 50.61
CA GLY A 412 1.57 4.09 50.85
C GLY A 412 0.75 4.95 49.91
N ARG A 413 -0.57 4.71 49.84
CA ARG A 413 -1.58 5.71 49.48
C ARG A 413 -2.96 5.16 49.87
N GLN A 414 -3.39 5.49 51.09
CA GLN A 414 -4.80 5.76 51.36
C GLN A 414 -5.11 7.18 50.91
#